data_AF-A0A2Z6QDT2-F1
#
_entry.id   AF-A0A2Z6QDT2-F1
#
_cell.length_a   1.000
_cell.length_b   1.000
_cell.length_c   1.000
_cell.angle_alpha   90.00
_cell.angle_beta   90.00
_cell.angle_gamma   90.00
#
_symmetry.space_group_name_H-M   'P 1'
#
loop_
_entity.id
_entity.type
_entity.pdbx_description
1 polymer ?
#
loop_
_entity_poly.entity_id
_entity_poly.type
_entity_poly.pdbx_seq_one_letter_code
_entity_poly.pdbx_strand_id
1 'polypeptide(L)'
;METTSTGHEFRRAVKAEVERTFYRNFRNIGCEKESQFLRRVDKKFGRPKQEDIEYFGNLGRITGLDEHIIEVIYKVLEEVTTDIYRQDIIRLEKNSERLRSWFREAQKKSRDCESALSKKESELKVQERIILQKNEKIDRLGKEIGTTRDLLNKEKMHNFKIKNTIENRRIKKCNTVQDHGEMITQVSHSVTVPSVPSLSIDDDDHYREITNNEYIIYNIPKMTPDKKIQEFVSNLGRINELKVCINTN
;
A
#
# COMPACT_ATOMS: atom_id res chain seq x y z
N MET A 1 -14.28 -8.80 4.04
CA MET A 1 -15.48 -8.32 3.34
C MET A 1 -16.64 -9.14 3.86
N GLU A 2 -17.65 -8.52 4.46
CA GLU A 2 -18.87 -9.25 4.82
C GLU A 2 -19.55 -9.69 3.53
N THR A 3 -19.67 -10.99 3.35
CA THR A 3 -20.33 -11.59 2.19
C THR A 3 -21.82 -11.27 2.22
N THR A 4 -22.39 -11.04 1.04
CA THR A 4 -23.84 -11.07 0.84
C THR A 4 -24.37 -12.40 1.38
N SER A 5 -25.51 -12.34 2.08
CA SER A 5 -26.16 -13.52 2.62
C SER A 5 -26.37 -14.52 1.47
N THR A 6 -25.76 -15.69 1.58
CA THR A 6 -26.01 -16.76 0.59
C THR A 6 -27.50 -17.09 0.61
N GLY A 7 -28.06 -17.57 -0.51
CA GLY A 7 -29.49 -17.93 -0.54
C GLY A 7 -29.89 -18.95 0.55
N HIS A 8 -28.92 -19.73 1.04
CA HIS A 8 -29.10 -20.61 2.20
C HIS A 8 -29.19 -19.84 3.53
N GLU A 9 -28.33 -18.85 3.77
CA GLU A 9 -28.38 -18.00 4.96
C GLU A 9 -29.65 -17.15 5.01
N PHE A 10 -30.07 -16.61 3.87
CA PHE A 10 -31.35 -15.89 3.76
C PHE A 10 -32.52 -16.78 4.18
N ARG A 11 -32.62 -18.00 3.64
CA ARG A 11 -33.68 -18.94 4.03
C ARG A 11 -33.63 -19.29 5.53
N ARG A 12 -32.44 -19.44 6.10
CA ARG A 12 -32.27 -19.71 7.54
C ARG A 12 -32.75 -18.53 8.38
N ALA A 13 -32.38 -17.30 7.98
CA ALA A 13 -32.80 -16.08 8.65
C ALA A 13 -34.33 -15.88 8.59
N VAL A 14 -34.93 -16.08 7.40
CA VAL A 14 -36.38 -16.00 7.22
C VAL A 14 -37.10 -17.01 8.13
N LYS A 15 -36.69 -18.28 8.12
CA LYS A 15 -37.31 -19.29 8.99
C LYS A 15 -37.26 -18.90 10.46
N ALA A 16 -36.08 -18.52 10.95
CA ALA A 16 -35.90 -18.16 12.35
C ALA A 16 -36.73 -16.93 12.75
N GLU A 17 -36.81 -15.92 11.89
CA GLU A 17 -37.54 -14.70 12.21
C GLU A 17 -39.05 -14.86 12.04
N VAL A 18 -39.51 -15.67 11.07
CA VAL A 18 -40.93 -16.08 10.97
C VAL A 18 -41.36 -16.79 12.25
N GLU A 19 -40.59 -17.78 12.72
CA GLU A 19 -40.88 -18.50 13.97
C GLU A 19 -40.97 -17.53 15.16
N ARG A 20 -40.02 -16.59 15.28
CA ARG A 20 -40.05 -15.56 16.33
C ARG A 20 -41.27 -14.65 16.22
N THR A 21 -41.63 -14.22 15.02
CA THR A 21 -42.78 -13.35 14.79
C THR A 21 -44.08 -14.05 15.17
N PHE A 22 -44.25 -15.32 14.80
CA PHE A 22 -45.38 -16.13 15.24
C PHE A 22 -45.39 -16.32 16.76
N TYR A 23 -44.25 -16.67 17.36
CA TYR A 23 -44.16 -16.86 18.80
C TYR A 23 -44.47 -15.58 19.60
N ARG A 24 -44.08 -14.41 19.10
CA ARG A 24 -44.31 -13.12 19.78
C ARG A 24 -45.74 -12.62 19.64
N ASN A 25 -46.34 -12.75 18.45
CA ASN A 25 -47.60 -12.08 18.12
C ASN A 25 -48.81 -13.02 18.11
N PHE A 26 -48.57 -14.30 17.81
CA PHE A 26 -49.61 -15.29 17.51
C PHE A 26 -49.40 -16.59 18.32
N ARG A 27 -48.91 -16.47 19.55
CA ARG A 27 -48.80 -17.62 20.46
C ARG A 27 -50.19 -18.14 20.81
N ASN A 28 -50.37 -19.47 20.78
CA ASN A 28 -51.59 -20.18 21.15
C ASN A 28 -52.84 -19.82 20.33
N ILE A 29 -52.70 -19.24 19.13
CA ILE A 29 -53.85 -18.80 18.32
C ILE A 29 -54.84 -19.92 17.99
N GLY A 30 -54.37 -21.17 17.87
CA GLY A 30 -55.24 -22.32 17.59
C GLY A 30 -56.19 -22.69 18.75
N CYS A 31 -55.99 -22.11 19.94
CA CYS A 31 -56.87 -22.31 21.09
C CYS A 31 -57.83 -21.12 21.32
N GLU A 32 -57.74 -20.08 20.50
CA GLU A 32 -58.53 -18.86 20.66
C GLU A 32 -59.81 -18.89 19.85
N LYS A 33 -60.80 -18.10 20.28
CA LYS A 33 -62.00 -17.87 19.46
C LYS A 33 -61.59 -17.08 18.22
N GLU A 34 -62.21 -17.41 17.09
CA GLU A 34 -61.96 -16.76 15.80
C GLU A 34 -61.98 -15.23 15.87
N SER A 35 -62.96 -14.63 16.54
CA SER A 35 -63.05 -13.18 16.70
C SER A 35 -61.86 -12.56 17.47
N GLN A 36 -61.24 -13.30 18.40
CA GLN A 36 -60.04 -12.84 19.09
C GLN A 36 -58.80 -12.96 18.20
N PHE A 37 -58.72 -14.04 17.43
CA PHE A 37 -57.67 -14.25 16.44
C PHE A 37 -57.68 -13.12 15.41
N LEU A 38 -58.81 -12.88 14.73
CA LEU A 38 -58.94 -11.80 13.72
C LEU A 38 -58.59 -10.43 14.30
N ARG A 39 -59.02 -10.14 15.53
CA ARG A 39 -58.67 -8.89 16.20
C ARG A 39 -57.15 -8.75 16.42
N ARG A 40 -56.41 -9.84 16.66
CA ARG A 40 -54.94 -9.79 16.76
C ARG A 40 -54.28 -9.58 15.40
N VAL A 41 -54.78 -10.23 14.36
CA VAL A 41 -54.33 -10.04 12.98
C VAL A 41 -54.49 -8.59 12.58
N ASP A 42 -55.70 -8.03 12.74
CA ASP A 42 -56.02 -6.62 12.48
C ASP A 42 -55.16 -5.67 13.31
N LYS A 43 -54.87 -6.01 14.58
CA LYS A 43 -54.03 -5.18 15.44
C LYS A 43 -52.59 -5.13 14.94
N LYS A 44 -52.07 -6.23 14.40
CA LYS A 44 -50.67 -6.35 13.95
C LYS A 44 -50.48 -5.80 12.54
N PHE A 45 -51.41 -6.09 11.63
CA PHE A 45 -51.27 -5.79 10.21
C PHE A 45 -52.25 -4.74 9.67
N GLY A 46 -53.16 -4.25 10.51
CA GLY A 46 -54.28 -3.43 10.06
C GLY A 46 -55.38 -4.28 9.43
N ARG A 47 -56.54 -3.66 9.22
CA ARG A 47 -57.64 -4.31 8.50
C ARG A 47 -57.26 -4.56 7.04
N PRO A 48 -57.55 -5.74 6.49
CA PRO A 48 -57.25 -6.04 5.09
C PRO A 48 -58.06 -5.14 4.16
N LYS A 49 -57.48 -4.82 3.00
CA LYS A 49 -58.20 -4.11 1.94
C LYS A 49 -59.13 -5.08 1.22
N GLN A 50 -60.10 -4.55 0.47
CA GLN A 50 -61.02 -5.37 -0.31
C GLN A 50 -60.29 -6.32 -1.27
N GLU A 51 -59.22 -5.85 -1.89
CA GLU A 51 -58.36 -6.64 -2.79
C GLU A 51 -57.70 -7.82 -2.06
N ASP A 52 -57.22 -7.60 -0.83
CA ASP A 52 -56.59 -8.65 0.00
C ASP A 52 -57.63 -9.71 0.39
N ILE A 53 -58.83 -9.28 0.78
CA ILE A 53 -59.94 -10.18 1.15
C ILE A 53 -60.29 -11.09 -0.03
N GLU A 54 -60.44 -10.52 -1.23
CA GLU A 54 -60.73 -11.30 -2.44
C GLU A 54 -59.59 -12.25 -2.80
N TYR A 55 -58.35 -11.79 -2.69
CA TYR A 55 -57.16 -12.60 -2.94
C TYR A 55 -57.06 -13.81 -2.01
N PHE A 56 -57.17 -13.60 -0.70
CA PHE A 56 -57.09 -14.68 0.29
C PHE A 56 -58.30 -15.60 0.25
N GLY A 57 -59.51 -15.08 -0.02
CA GLY A 57 -60.69 -15.91 -0.22
C GLY A 57 -60.57 -16.83 -1.44
N ASN A 58 -59.99 -16.34 -2.54
CA ASN A 58 -59.70 -17.18 -3.71
C ASN A 58 -58.64 -18.25 -3.39
N LEU A 59 -57.58 -17.91 -2.64
CA LEU A 59 -56.59 -18.88 -2.18
C LEU A 59 -57.19 -19.92 -1.24
N GLY A 60 -58.09 -19.53 -0.35
CA GLY A 60 -58.82 -20.44 0.53
C GLY A 60 -59.64 -21.45 -0.27
N ARG A 61 -60.33 -21.01 -1.32
CA ARG A 61 -61.07 -21.89 -2.25
C ARG A 61 -60.17 -22.88 -2.99
N ILE A 62 -58.97 -22.46 -3.40
CA ILE A 62 -58.03 -23.32 -4.14
C ILE A 62 -57.37 -24.35 -3.21
N THR A 63 -56.98 -23.92 -2.01
CA THR A 63 -56.17 -24.74 -1.09
C THR A 63 -57.02 -25.54 -0.10
N GLY A 64 -58.29 -25.17 0.08
CA GLY A 64 -59.16 -25.71 1.14
C GLY A 64 -58.78 -25.26 2.54
N LEU A 65 -57.86 -24.30 2.69
CA LEU A 65 -57.45 -23.73 3.97
C LEU A 65 -58.28 -22.49 4.31
N ASP A 66 -58.37 -22.18 5.60
CA ASP A 66 -59.01 -20.96 6.09
C ASP A 66 -58.26 -19.72 5.57
N GLU A 67 -59.00 -18.78 4.97
CA GLU A 67 -58.45 -17.58 4.34
C GLU A 67 -57.63 -16.72 5.31
N HIS A 68 -58.03 -16.67 6.58
CA HIS A 68 -57.35 -15.88 7.60
C HIS A 68 -56.05 -16.55 8.07
N ILE A 69 -55.99 -17.88 8.05
CA ILE A 69 -54.73 -18.60 8.31
C ILE A 69 -53.73 -18.33 7.17
N ILE A 70 -54.19 -18.36 5.92
CA ILE A 70 -53.36 -18.02 4.76
C ILE A 70 -52.88 -16.58 4.86
N GLU A 71 -53.77 -15.64 5.17
CA GLU A 71 -53.46 -14.22 5.34
C GLU A 71 -52.34 -14.01 6.35
N VAL A 72 -52.46 -14.60 7.55
CA VAL A 72 -51.44 -14.42 8.60
C VAL A 72 -50.09 -14.97 8.18
N ILE A 73 -50.06 -16.17 7.59
CA ILE A 73 -48.81 -16.76 7.11
C ILE A 73 -48.17 -15.88 6.05
N TYR A 74 -48.96 -15.40 5.09
CA TYR A 74 -48.48 -14.53 4.02
C TYR A 74 -47.93 -13.22 4.56
N LYS A 75 -48.70 -12.51 5.40
CA LYS A 75 -48.30 -11.20 5.96
C LYS A 75 -47.08 -11.30 6.87
N VAL A 76 -46.96 -12.36 7.66
CA VAL A 76 -45.74 -12.60 8.46
C VAL A 76 -44.53 -12.83 7.56
N LEU A 77 -44.67 -13.65 6.50
CA LEU A 77 -43.58 -13.88 5.56
C LEU A 77 -43.18 -12.61 4.81
N GLU A 78 -44.16 -11.83 4.37
CA GLU A 78 -43.94 -10.56 3.69
C GLU A 78 -43.21 -9.55 4.60
N GLU A 79 -43.66 -9.37 5.85
CA GLU A 79 -43.02 -8.46 6.82
C GLU A 79 -41.57 -8.88 7.07
N VAL A 80 -41.35 -10.15 7.41
CA VAL A 80 -40.01 -10.67 7.73
C VAL A 80 -39.05 -10.59 6.54
N THR A 81 -39.51 -10.99 5.35
CA THR A 81 -38.65 -10.96 4.16
C THR A 81 -38.31 -9.53 3.78
N THR A 82 -39.29 -8.62 3.82
CA THR A 82 -39.09 -7.19 3.54
C THR A 82 -38.08 -6.57 4.51
N ASP A 83 -38.18 -6.88 5.80
CA ASP A 83 -37.25 -6.38 6.82
C ASP A 83 -35.82 -6.88 6.59
N ILE A 84 -35.65 -8.17 6.29
CA ILE A 84 -34.33 -8.75 5.98
C ILE A 84 -33.75 -8.09 4.73
N TYR A 85 -34.54 -7.96 3.66
CA TYR A 85 -34.11 -7.29 2.43
C TYR A 85 -33.71 -5.83 2.67
N ARG A 86 -34.50 -5.10 3.46
CA ARG A 86 -34.21 -3.70 3.79
C ARG A 86 -32.90 -3.57 4.58
N GLN A 87 -32.66 -4.45 5.54
CA GLN A 87 -31.42 -4.48 6.30
C GLN A 87 -30.21 -4.77 5.40
N ASP A 88 -30.35 -5.72 4.47
CA ASP A 88 -29.29 -6.03 3.50
C ASP A 88 -28.99 -4.85 2.57
N ILE A 89 -30.01 -4.14 2.08
CA ILE A 89 -29.84 -2.94 1.25
C ILE A 89 -29.07 -1.86 2.02
N ILE A 90 -29.45 -1.57 3.27
CA ILE A 90 -28.76 -0.59 4.11
C ILE A 90 -27.29 -0.98 4.34
N ARG A 91 -27.04 -2.27 4.57
CA ARG A 91 -25.68 -2.79 4.75
C ARG A 91 -24.83 -2.62 3.49
N LEU A 92 -25.40 -2.93 2.32
CA LEU A 92 -24.73 -2.77 1.03
C LEU A 92 -24.40 -1.30 0.73
N GLU A 93 -25.32 -0.39 1.04
CA GLU A 93 -25.13 1.05 0.86
C GLU A 93 -23.94 1.56 1.69
N LYS A 94 -23.89 1.20 2.98
CA LYS A 94 -22.77 1.54 3.88
C LYS A 94 -21.43 0.99 3.38
N ASN A 95 -21.42 -0.25 2.90
CA ASN A 95 -20.20 -0.87 2.36
C ASN A 95 -19.73 -0.16 1.09
N SER A 96 -20.65 0.21 0.20
CA SER A 96 -20.36 0.99 -1.00
C SER A 96 -19.78 2.36 -0.67
N GLU A 97 -20.35 3.06 0.30
CA GLU A 97 -19.85 4.36 0.75
C GLU A 97 -18.44 4.27 1.36
N ARG A 98 -18.19 3.25 2.19
CA ARG A 98 -16.87 2.98 2.76
C ARG A 98 -15.83 2.69 1.68
N LEU A 99 -16.17 1.87 0.68
CA LEU A 99 -15.28 1.59 -0.46
C LEU A 99 -14.96 2.86 -1.26
N ARG A 100 -15.95 3.73 -1.51
CA ARG A 100 -15.73 5.03 -2.17
C ARG A 100 -14.83 5.96 -1.36
N SER A 101 -14.94 5.94 -0.03
CA SER A 101 -14.08 6.71 0.86
C SER A 101 -12.63 6.23 0.76
N TRP A 102 -12.42 4.91 0.90
CA TRP A 102 -11.09 4.30 0.76
C TRP A 102 -10.45 4.56 -0.60
N PHE A 103 -11.23 4.49 -1.68
CA PHE A 103 -10.72 4.79 -3.01
C PHE A 103 -10.25 6.24 -3.12
N ARG A 104 -11.02 7.21 -2.59
CA ARG A 104 -10.63 8.62 -2.57
C ARG A 104 -9.37 8.86 -1.74
N GLU A 105 -9.25 8.21 -0.58
CA GLU A 105 -8.05 8.32 0.26
C GLU A 105 -6.81 7.73 -0.42
N ALA A 106 -6.95 6.57 -1.06
CA ALA A 106 -5.88 5.93 -1.81
C ALA A 106 -5.41 6.81 -2.99
N GLN A 107 -6.34 7.39 -3.75
CA GLN A 107 -6.01 8.32 -4.82
C GLN A 107 -5.28 9.56 -4.31
N LYS A 108 -5.71 10.12 -3.17
CA LYS A 108 -5.04 11.26 -2.55
C LYS A 108 -3.60 10.90 -2.16
N LYS A 109 -3.41 9.79 -1.45
CA LYS A 109 -2.08 9.31 -1.04
C LYS A 109 -1.17 9.05 -2.25
N SER A 110 -1.71 8.49 -3.34
CA SER A 110 -0.94 8.30 -4.58
C SER A 110 -0.38 9.61 -5.13
N ARG A 111 -1.23 10.65 -5.24
CA ARG A 111 -0.82 11.97 -5.71
C ARG A 111 0.20 12.61 -4.78
N ASP A 112 -0.01 12.49 -3.47
CA ASP A 112 0.93 13.01 -2.47
C ASP A 112 2.30 12.34 -2.62
N CYS A 113 2.34 11.01 -2.78
CA CYS A 113 3.56 10.24 -3.04
C CYS A 113 4.25 10.65 -4.36
N GLU A 114 3.50 10.77 -5.45
CA GLU A 114 4.04 11.21 -6.76
C GLU A 114 4.68 12.60 -6.65
N SER A 115 4.01 13.54 -5.94
CA SER A 115 4.54 14.89 -5.72
C SER A 115 5.82 14.88 -4.88
N ALA A 116 5.87 14.04 -3.84
CA ALA A 116 7.05 13.90 -2.97
C ALA A 116 8.24 13.30 -3.74
N LEU A 117 7.99 12.29 -4.57
CA LEU A 117 9.00 11.68 -5.43
C LEU A 117 9.53 12.68 -6.46
N SER A 118 8.65 13.42 -7.14
CA SER A 118 9.04 14.46 -8.10
C SER A 118 9.93 15.53 -7.44
N LYS A 119 9.56 15.98 -6.24
CA LYS A 119 10.39 16.92 -5.46
C LYS A 119 11.76 16.33 -5.14
N LYS A 120 11.82 15.09 -4.65
CA LYS A 120 13.08 14.42 -4.32
C LYS A 120 13.97 14.21 -5.56
N GLU A 121 13.38 13.87 -6.69
CA GLU A 121 14.10 13.76 -7.97
C GLU A 121 14.73 15.10 -8.37
N SER A 122 14.01 16.22 -8.18
CA SER A 122 14.55 17.55 -8.47
C SER A 122 15.70 17.94 -7.53
N GLU A 123 15.60 17.61 -6.23
CA GLU A 123 16.65 17.83 -5.24
C GLU A 123 17.92 17.02 -5.59
N LEU A 124 17.76 15.75 -5.98
CA LEU A 124 18.87 14.89 -6.40
C LEU A 124 19.58 15.43 -7.65
N LYS A 125 18.84 15.87 -8.68
CA LYS A 125 19.43 16.48 -9.88
C LYS A 125 20.24 17.74 -9.60
N VAL A 126 19.89 18.50 -8.54
CA VAL A 126 20.67 19.65 -8.10
C VAL A 126 21.94 19.20 -7.39
N GLN A 127 21.84 18.21 -6.50
CA GLN A 127 22.99 17.65 -5.80
C GLN A 127 24.02 17.04 -6.77
N GLU A 128 23.56 16.28 -7.76
CA GLU A 128 24.42 15.71 -8.81
C GLU A 128 25.19 16.80 -9.57
N ARG A 129 24.53 17.90 -9.94
CA ARG A 129 25.19 19.05 -10.59
C ARG A 129 26.25 19.68 -9.70
N ILE A 130 25.99 19.85 -8.41
CA ILE A 130 26.97 20.39 -7.45
C ILE A 130 28.18 19.47 -7.34
N ILE A 131 27.96 18.15 -7.29
CA ILE A 131 29.05 17.16 -7.23
C ILE A 131 29.91 17.25 -8.50
N LEU A 132 29.31 17.30 -9.68
CA LEU A 132 30.03 17.47 -10.95
C LEU A 132 30.89 18.74 -10.95
N GLN A 133 30.32 19.89 -10.56
CA GLN A 133 31.07 21.15 -10.47
C GLN A 133 32.24 21.08 -9.49
N LYS A 134 32.06 20.41 -8.35
CA LYS A 134 33.12 20.21 -7.36
C LYS A 134 34.23 19.31 -7.90
N ASN A 135 33.88 18.22 -8.58
CA ASN A 135 34.85 17.31 -9.19
C ASN A 135 35.68 18.03 -10.27
N GLU A 136 35.05 18.81 -11.15
CA GLU A 136 35.76 19.62 -12.15
C GLU A 136 36.73 20.65 -11.51
N LYS A 137 36.38 21.20 -10.34
CA LYS A 137 37.26 22.10 -9.60
C LYS A 137 38.44 21.35 -8.99
N ILE A 138 38.21 20.16 -8.43
CA ILE A 138 39.27 19.29 -7.89
C ILE A 138 40.26 18.92 -9.01
N ASP A 139 39.78 18.52 -10.18
CA ASP A 139 40.63 18.15 -11.31
C ASP A 139 41.51 19.31 -11.79
N ARG A 140 40.97 20.53 -11.83
CA ARG A 140 41.73 21.74 -12.17
C ARG A 140 42.82 22.02 -11.14
N LEU A 141 42.47 22.02 -9.86
CA LEU A 141 43.43 22.23 -8.78
C LEU A 141 44.50 21.13 -8.76
N GLY A 142 44.14 19.88 -9.05
CA GLY A 142 45.09 18.77 -9.17
C GLY A 142 46.13 19.01 -10.26
N LYS A 143 45.71 19.51 -11.43
CA LYS A 143 46.63 19.89 -12.52
C LYS A 143 47.54 21.06 -12.12
N GLU A 144 46.99 22.09 -11.47
CA GLU A 144 47.76 23.26 -10.99
C GLU A 144 48.79 22.88 -9.92
N ILE A 145 48.43 21.99 -8.99
CA ILE A 145 49.36 21.46 -7.99
C ILE A 145 50.48 20.66 -8.68
N GLY A 146 50.13 19.83 -9.67
CA GLY A 146 51.10 19.09 -10.47
C GLY A 146 52.12 20.02 -11.15
N THR A 147 51.65 21.04 -11.88
CA THR A 147 52.53 22.00 -12.56
C THR A 147 53.40 22.80 -11.58
N THR A 148 52.82 23.24 -10.45
CA THR A 148 53.55 23.96 -9.42
C THR A 148 54.64 23.09 -8.78
N ARG A 149 54.34 21.82 -8.53
CA ARG A 149 55.30 20.84 -8.00
C ARG A 149 56.46 20.60 -8.99
N ASP A 150 56.16 20.52 -10.28
CA ASP A 150 57.18 20.36 -11.32
C ASP A 150 58.09 21.58 -11.41
N LEU A 151 57.53 22.79 -11.35
CA LEU A 151 58.30 24.04 -11.30
C LEU A 151 59.20 24.09 -10.06
N LEU A 152 58.66 23.76 -8.89
CA LEU A 152 59.43 23.71 -7.64
C LEU A 152 60.57 22.69 -7.72
N ASN A 153 60.34 21.51 -8.30
CA ASN A 153 61.36 20.48 -8.47
C ASN A 153 62.48 20.94 -9.44
N LYS A 154 62.12 21.60 -10.55
CA LYS A 154 63.09 22.19 -11.47
C LYS A 154 63.96 23.23 -10.79
N GLU A 155 63.36 24.11 -9.99
CA GLU A 155 64.05 25.16 -9.26
C GLU A 155 64.95 24.61 -8.14
N LYS A 156 64.48 23.59 -7.39
CA LYS A 156 65.32 22.85 -6.43
C LYS A 156 66.54 22.22 -7.11
N MET A 157 66.36 21.58 -8.26
CA MET A 157 67.47 20.98 -9.02
C MET A 157 68.44 22.05 -9.53
N HIS A 158 67.94 23.19 -10.00
CA HIS A 158 68.77 24.33 -10.40
C HIS A 158 69.58 24.89 -9.21
N ASN A 159 68.95 25.11 -8.07
CA ASN A 159 69.60 25.59 -6.85
C ASN A 159 70.64 24.58 -6.32
N PHE A 160 70.36 23.28 -6.41
CA PHE A 160 71.33 22.23 -6.08
C PHE A 160 72.57 22.29 -6.99
N LYS A 161 72.38 22.48 -8.31
CA LYS A 161 73.49 22.66 -9.26
C LYS A 161 74.31 23.90 -8.94
N ILE A 162 73.67 25.02 -8.60
CA ILE A 162 74.36 26.25 -8.18
C ILE A 162 75.17 25.99 -6.90
N LYS A 163 74.56 25.37 -5.89
CA LYS A 163 75.22 25.05 -4.62
C LYS A 163 76.45 24.17 -4.85
N ASN A 164 76.35 23.09 -5.62
CA ASN A 164 77.49 22.26 -5.98
C ASN A 164 78.57 23.00 -6.78
N THR A 165 78.19 23.97 -7.61
CA THR A 165 79.16 24.79 -8.36
C THR A 165 79.92 25.76 -7.44
N ILE A 166 79.23 26.33 -6.45
CA ILE A 166 79.84 27.19 -5.42
C ILE A 166 80.72 26.37 -4.48
N GLU A 167 80.29 25.17 -4.10
CA GLU A 167 81.01 24.25 -3.23
C GLU A 167 82.26 23.68 -3.93
N ASN A 168 82.15 23.28 -5.21
CA ASN A 168 83.30 22.89 -6.03
C ASN A 168 84.27 24.06 -6.31
N ARG A 169 83.81 25.32 -6.30
CA ARG A 169 84.69 26.49 -6.36
C ARG A 169 85.40 26.77 -5.02
N ARG A 170 84.77 26.46 -3.89
CA ARG A 170 85.39 26.55 -2.56
C ARG A 170 86.44 25.45 -2.34
N ILE A 171 86.28 24.26 -2.91
CA ILE A 171 87.25 23.16 -2.78
C ILE A 171 88.60 23.44 -3.51
N LYS A 172 88.69 24.46 -4.38
CA LYS A 172 89.98 24.95 -4.92
C LYS A 172 90.70 25.97 -4.02
N LYS A 173 90.19 26.27 -2.82
CA LYS A 173 90.90 27.08 -1.83
C LYS A 173 90.68 26.57 -0.39
N CYS A 174 91.77 26.00 0.12
CA CYS A 174 92.11 25.65 1.51
C CYS A 174 91.73 24.27 2.05
N ASN A 175 92.79 23.60 2.52
CA ASN A 175 92.82 22.42 3.37
C ASN A 175 92.29 22.71 4.79
N THR A 176 91.90 21.60 5.45
CA THR A 176 91.92 21.33 6.91
C THR A 176 90.86 22.02 7.79
N VAL A 177 89.86 21.26 8.28
CA VAL A 177 89.78 20.62 9.61
C VAL A 177 88.31 20.25 9.95
N GLN A 178 88.19 19.03 10.48
CA GLN A 178 87.21 18.36 11.35
C GLN A 178 85.83 18.98 11.70
N ASP A 179 84.88 18.03 11.70
CA ASP A 179 83.98 17.60 12.78
C ASP A 179 82.49 17.99 12.81
N HIS A 180 81.75 16.96 13.25
CA HIS A 180 80.39 16.89 13.79
C HIS A 180 79.28 17.34 12.81
N GLY A 181 78.40 16.45 12.36
CA GLY A 181 77.51 15.64 13.20
C GLY A 181 76.15 16.32 13.19
N GLU A 182 75.13 15.69 12.60
CA GLU A 182 73.79 15.54 13.18
C GLU A 182 72.77 14.99 12.18
N MET A 183 71.97 14.07 12.72
CA MET A 183 70.81 13.44 12.11
C MET A 183 69.79 14.47 11.65
N ILE A 184 69.22 14.28 10.45
CA ILE A 184 67.91 14.84 10.14
C ILE A 184 66.92 13.69 10.04
N THR A 185 66.12 13.60 11.09
CA THR A 185 64.95 12.76 11.31
C THR A 185 64.01 12.78 10.10
N GLN A 186 63.67 11.60 9.57
CA GLN A 186 62.53 11.43 8.68
C GLN A 186 61.25 11.83 9.44
N VAL A 187 60.68 12.99 9.09
CA VAL A 187 59.31 13.32 9.49
C VAL A 187 58.38 12.81 8.38
N SER A 188 58.02 11.54 8.46
CA SER A 188 56.88 10.98 7.75
C SER A 188 55.61 11.65 8.27
N HIS A 189 55.06 12.61 7.51
CA HIS A 189 53.68 13.02 7.68
C HIS A 189 52.78 11.92 7.12
N SER A 190 52.39 10.98 7.97
CA SER A 190 51.21 10.16 7.71
C SER A 190 50.00 11.09 7.77
N VAL A 191 49.43 11.42 6.61
CA VAL A 191 48.09 12.00 6.53
C VAL A 191 47.12 10.88 6.92
N THR A 192 46.68 10.89 8.17
CA THR A 192 45.59 10.05 8.63
C THR A 192 44.32 10.57 7.97
N VAL A 193 43.84 9.85 6.96
CA VAL A 193 42.50 10.04 6.40
C VAL A 193 41.50 9.78 7.54
N PRO A 194 40.53 10.67 7.81
CA PRO A 194 39.46 10.35 8.75
C PRO A 194 38.70 9.15 8.20
N SER A 195 38.81 8.01 8.88
CA SER A 195 37.94 6.87 8.67
C SER A 195 36.52 7.32 8.97
N VAL A 196 35.70 7.37 7.94
CA VAL A 196 34.24 7.48 8.05
C VAL A 196 33.76 6.37 8.99
N PRO A 197 32.85 6.64 9.94
CA PRO A 197 32.30 5.57 10.77
C PRO A 197 31.65 4.56 9.84
N SER A 198 32.20 3.35 9.78
CA SER A 198 31.48 2.20 9.25
C SER A 198 30.25 2.04 10.13
N LEU A 199 29.07 2.30 9.57
CA LEU A 199 27.84 1.78 10.16
C LEU A 199 28.01 0.26 10.22
N SER A 200 28.26 -0.25 11.42
CA SER A 200 27.93 -1.61 11.77
C SER A 200 26.44 -1.75 11.49
N ILE A 201 26.12 -2.42 10.39
CA ILE A 201 24.81 -3.01 10.19
C ILE A 201 24.78 -4.12 11.25
N ASP A 202 24.17 -3.82 12.40
CA ASP A 202 23.66 -4.87 13.26
C ASP A 202 22.57 -5.56 12.45
N ASP A 203 22.92 -6.77 12.02
CA ASP A 203 22.00 -7.80 11.59
C ASP A 203 21.03 -8.07 12.75
N ASP A 204 19.90 -7.37 12.76
CA ASP A 204 18.74 -7.74 13.58
C ASP A 204 17.60 -8.12 12.63
N ASP A 205 17.61 -9.42 12.32
CA ASP A 205 16.50 -10.32 12.03
C ASP A 205 15.12 -9.63 11.93
N HIS A 206 14.58 -9.41 10.72
CA HIS A 206 13.12 -9.43 10.47
C HIS A 206 12.65 -9.66 9.03
N TYR A 207 13.51 -10.08 8.09
CA TYR A 207 13.10 -10.41 6.73
C TYR A 207 13.55 -11.80 6.30
N ARG A 208 13.08 -12.82 7.02
CA ARG A 208 13.05 -14.18 6.48
C ARG A 208 11.72 -14.43 5.77
N GLU A 209 11.85 -14.69 4.47
CA GLU A 209 10.90 -15.41 3.60
C GLU A 209 9.50 -14.80 3.40
N ILE A 210 9.39 -13.97 2.35
CA ILE A 210 8.19 -13.97 1.49
C ILE A 210 8.61 -14.49 0.12
N THR A 211 9.00 -15.76 0.07
CA THR A 211 9.15 -16.53 -1.17
C THR A 211 7.83 -17.22 -1.50
N ASN A 212 6.79 -16.42 -1.79
CA ASN A 212 5.62 -16.80 -2.59
C ASN A 212 4.70 -15.58 -2.78
N ASN A 213 5.06 -14.71 -3.73
CA ASN A 213 4.22 -13.59 -4.13
C ASN A 213 3.11 -14.06 -5.09
N GLU A 214 2.03 -14.62 -4.55
CA GLU A 214 0.77 -14.78 -5.30
C GLU A 214 0.07 -13.41 -5.37
N TYR A 215 -0.08 -12.87 -6.57
CA TYR A 215 -0.87 -11.65 -6.82
C TYR A 215 -2.19 -12.03 -7.47
N ILE A 216 -3.30 -11.65 -6.82
CA ILE A 216 -4.65 -11.81 -7.38
C ILE A 216 -5.18 -10.43 -7.78
N ILE A 217 -5.40 -10.23 -9.08
CA ILE A 217 -5.94 -8.99 -9.63
C ILE A 217 -7.44 -9.19 -9.89
N TYR A 218 -8.27 -8.42 -9.20
CA TYR A 218 -9.72 -8.40 -9.38
C TYR A 218 -10.16 -7.21 -10.24
N ASN A 219 -11.29 -7.36 -10.93
CA ASN A 219 -11.97 -6.30 -11.71
C ASN A 219 -11.21 -5.80 -12.95
N ILE A 220 -10.63 -6.72 -13.74
CA ILE A 220 -10.23 -6.36 -15.11
C ILE A 220 -11.51 -6.23 -15.96
N PRO A 221 -11.79 -5.07 -16.56
CA PRO A 221 -12.91 -4.92 -17.50
C PRO A 221 -12.76 -5.93 -18.65
N LYS A 222 -13.86 -6.60 -19.03
CA LYS A 222 -13.87 -7.65 -20.07
C LYS A 222 -13.28 -7.23 -21.42
N MET A 223 -13.25 -5.93 -21.70
CA MET A 223 -12.72 -5.33 -22.94
C MET A 223 -11.27 -4.85 -22.82
N THR A 224 -10.57 -5.19 -21.74
CA THR A 224 -9.16 -4.80 -21.57
C THR A 224 -8.31 -5.65 -22.50
N PRO A 225 -7.58 -5.07 -23.46
CA PRO A 225 -6.74 -5.83 -24.38
C PRO A 225 -5.62 -6.52 -23.61
N ASP A 226 -5.34 -7.79 -23.93
CA ASP A 226 -4.31 -8.60 -23.27
C ASP A 226 -2.95 -7.92 -23.20
N LYS A 227 -2.61 -7.11 -24.21
CA LYS A 227 -1.38 -6.30 -24.23
C LYS A 227 -1.26 -5.35 -23.03
N LYS A 228 -2.36 -4.70 -22.62
CA LYS A 228 -2.35 -3.79 -21.46
C LYS A 228 -2.22 -4.54 -20.14
N ILE A 229 -2.80 -5.75 -20.07
CA ILE A 229 -2.68 -6.62 -18.89
C ILE A 229 -1.23 -7.10 -18.78
N GLN A 230 -0.62 -7.55 -19.88
CA GLN A 230 0.77 -7.99 -19.92
C GLN A 230 1.76 -6.87 -19.59
N GLU A 231 1.54 -5.64 -20.07
CA GLU A 231 2.38 -4.49 -19.74
C GLU A 231 2.30 -4.15 -18.24
N PHE A 232 1.09 -4.17 -17.66
CA PHE A 232 0.91 -3.97 -16.23
C PHE A 232 1.61 -5.05 -15.40
N VAL A 233 1.48 -6.32 -15.80
CA VAL A 233 2.13 -7.46 -15.13
C VAL A 233 3.65 -7.40 -15.27
N SER A 234 4.17 -7.00 -16.42
CA SER A 234 5.62 -6.90 -16.68
C SER A 234 6.29 -5.81 -15.84
N ASN A 235 5.55 -4.75 -15.49
CA ASN A 235 6.02 -3.67 -14.63
C ASN A 235 6.06 -4.05 -13.13
N LEU A 236 5.50 -5.19 -12.74
CA LEU A 236 5.44 -5.66 -11.34
C LEU A 236 6.63 -6.56 -10.93
N GLY A 237 7.60 -6.80 -11.82
CA GLY A 237 8.80 -7.60 -11.56
C GLY A 237 8.62 -9.10 -11.83
N ARG A 238 9.51 -9.95 -11.27
CA ARG A 238 9.45 -11.42 -11.46
C ARG A 238 8.28 -12.02 -10.69
N ILE A 239 7.22 -12.39 -11.40
CA ILE A 239 6.03 -13.05 -10.87
C ILE A 239 6.13 -14.56 -11.16
N ASN A 240 5.91 -15.39 -10.14
CA ASN A 240 5.93 -16.85 -10.28
C ASN A 240 4.55 -17.40 -10.71
N GLU A 241 3.44 -16.77 -10.28
CA GLU A 241 2.09 -17.20 -10.65
C GLU A 241 1.11 -16.01 -10.64
N LEU A 242 0.27 -15.91 -11.68
CA LEU A 242 -0.74 -14.85 -11.85
C LEU A 242 -2.13 -15.50 -11.93
N LYS A 243 -3.02 -15.17 -10.99
CA LYS A 243 -4.44 -15.57 -11.05
C LYS A 243 -5.31 -14.37 -11.39
N VAL A 244 -5.94 -14.42 -12.56
CA VAL A 244 -6.83 -13.36 -13.08
C VAL A 244 -8.28 -13.80 -12.92
N CYS A 245 -9.07 -13.05 -12.16
CA CYS A 245 -10.51 -13.26 -12.03
C CYS A 245 -11.25 -12.23 -12.88
N ILE A 246 -11.78 -12.67 -14.03
CA ILE A 246 -12.61 -11.85 -14.92
C ILE A 246 -14.05 -11.93 -14.45
N ASN A 247 -14.67 -10.78 -14.16
CA ASN A 247 -16.09 -10.71 -13.83
C ASN A 247 -16.92 -10.93 -15.11
N THR A 248 -17.60 -12.07 -15.20
CA THR A 248 -18.61 -12.34 -16.22
C THR A 248 -19.97 -11.85 -15.73
N ASN A 249 -20.26 -10.58 -15.99
CA ASN A 249 -21.64 -10.16 -16.23
C ASN A 249 -21.89 -10.16 -17.74
#